data_AF-A0A2D5EK87-F1
#
_entry.id   AF-A0A2D5EK87-F1
#
_cell.length_a   1.000
_cell.length_b   1.000
_cell.length_c   1.000
_cell.angle_alpha   90.00
_cell.angle_beta   90.00
_cell.angle_gamma   90.00
#
_symmetry.space_group_name_H-M   'P 1'
#
loop_
_entity.id
_entity.type
_entity.pdbx_description
1 polymer ?
#
loop_
_entity_poly.entity_id
_entity_poly.type
_entity_poly.pdbx_seq_one_letter_code
_entity_poly.pdbx_strand_id
1 'polypeptide(L)'
;MDSQARGKTKATSTQHDLGKKDFRPYTVWLIHGPRAPKNMDELIEYASQVFESRQLACDWLNGPVAALGHRRPIELCETSEGRREVTGVLRKIECGEFS
;
A
#
# COMPACT_ATOMS: atom_id res chain seq x y z
N MET A 1 25.46 12.66 -49.59
CA MET A 1 24.08 12.18 -49.76
C MET A 1 24.05 10.77 -49.22
N ASP A 2 23.61 10.40 -48.02
CA ASP A 2 23.02 11.01 -46.83
C ASP A 2 23.37 10.01 -45.71
N SER A 3 23.99 10.40 -44.59
CA SER A 3 23.34 10.86 -43.36
C SER A 3 22.12 10.02 -42.91
N GLN A 4 22.25 9.39 -41.73
CA GLN A 4 21.22 8.86 -40.78
C GLN A 4 21.34 7.36 -40.49
N ALA A 5 21.18 6.87 -39.26
CA ALA A 5 20.93 7.51 -37.98
C ALA A 5 21.34 6.56 -36.85
N ARG A 6 21.75 7.18 -35.73
CA ARG A 6 21.87 6.56 -34.42
C ARG A 6 20.49 6.06 -33.96
N GLY A 7 20.40 4.79 -33.60
CA GLY A 7 19.30 4.22 -32.83
C GLY A 7 19.85 3.52 -31.59
N LYS A 8 20.25 4.31 -30.59
CA LYS A 8 20.37 3.82 -29.21
C LYS A 8 18.98 3.38 -28.77
N THR A 9 18.89 2.19 -28.16
CA THR A 9 18.07 1.82 -26.99
C THR A 9 17.57 0.40 -27.16
N LYS A 10 18.06 -0.52 -26.33
CA LYS A 10 17.22 -1.24 -25.35
C LYS A 10 18.10 -1.54 -24.14
N ALA A 11 18.13 -0.61 -23.19
CA ALA A 11 18.48 -0.98 -21.83
C ALA A 11 17.37 -1.93 -21.38
N THR A 12 17.68 -3.21 -21.32
CA THR A 12 16.94 -4.19 -20.53
C THR A 12 17.09 -3.76 -19.07
N SER A 13 16.24 -2.83 -18.65
CA SER A 13 16.06 -2.50 -17.24
C SER A 13 15.25 -3.65 -16.65
N THR A 14 15.97 -4.72 -16.33
CA THR A 14 15.54 -5.79 -15.44
C THR A 14 15.20 -5.13 -14.13
N GLN A 15 13.93 -4.73 -13.98
CA GLN A 15 13.42 -4.20 -12.74
C GLN A 15 13.43 -5.35 -11.75
N HIS A 16 14.39 -5.23 -10.84
CA HIS A 16 14.70 -6.10 -9.74
C HIS A 16 13.41 -6.55 -9.04
N ASP A 17 13.05 -7.82 -9.27
CA ASP A 17 12.03 -8.56 -8.53
C ASP A 17 12.51 -8.65 -7.08
N LEU A 18 12.07 -7.68 -6.27
CA LEU A 18 12.33 -7.65 -4.84
C LEU A 18 11.52 -8.78 -4.19
N GLY A 19 12.18 -9.93 -4.07
CA GLY A 19 12.14 -10.77 -2.88
C GLY A 19 10.76 -11.01 -2.27
N LYS A 20 9.92 -11.80 -2.94
CA LYS A 20 8.79 -12.49 -2.31
C LYS A 20 9.27 -13.55 -1.31
N LYS A 21 9.82 -13.14 -0.16
CA LYS A 21 10.25 -14.07 0.91
C LYS A 21 10.17 -13.45 2.31
N ASP A 22 8.98 -12.99 2.69
CA ASP A 22 8.58 -12.92 4.10
C ASP A 22 7.07 -13.22 4.18
N PHE A 23 6.71 -14.42 3.72
CA PHE A 23 5.40 -15.01 3.97
C PHE A 23 5.32 -15.33 5.47
N ARG A 24 4.90 -14.35 6.29
CA ARG A 24 4.69 -14.60 7.73
C ARG A 24 3.33 -15.25 7.91
N PRO A 25 3.25 -16.39 8.61
CA PRO A 25 1.98 -17.05 8.89
C PRO A 25 1.11 -16.15 9.78
N TYR A 26 -0.20 -16.22 9.57
CA TYR A 26 -1.29 -15.45 10.18
C TYR A 26 -1.40 -15.55 11.74
N THR A 27 -0.33 -15.88 12.47
CA THR A 27 -0.35 -16.13 13.92
C THR A 27 0.56 -15.22 14.77
N VAL A 28 1.34 -14.32 14.16
CA VAL A 28 2.17 -13.31 14.89
C VAL A 28 1.41 -11.99 15.17
N TRP A 29 0.11 -11.89 14.89
CA TRP A 29 -0.66 -10.65 15.12
C TRP A 29 -1.15 -10.45 16.57
N LEU A 30 -0.90 -11.40 17.48
CA LEU A 30 -1.45 -11.38 18.86
C LEU A 30 -0.45 -11.00 19.97
N ILE A 31 0.85 -10.88 19.70
CA ILE A 31 1.86 -10.59 20.75
C ILE A 31 2.54 -9.23 20.59
N HIS A 32 2.60 -8.66 19.37
CA HIS A 32 3.23 -7.34 19.14
C HIS A 32 2.35 -6.32 18.40
N GLY A 33 1.22 -6.75 17.82
CA GLY A 33 0.37 -5.90 16.97
C GLY A 33 1.11 -5.35 15.74
N PRO A 34 0.39 -4.96 14.67
CA PRO A 34 1.00 -4.06 13.69
C PRO A 34 1.40 -2.81 14.43
N ARG A 35 2.69 -2.47 14.37
CA ARG A 35 3.07 -1.12 14.70
C ARG A 35 2.35 -0.20 13.72
N ALA A 36 1.60 0.78 14.22
CA ALA A 36 0.89 1.74 13.36
C ALA A 36 1.88 2.36 12.35
N PRO A 37 1.50 2.43 11.05
CA PRO A 37 2.37 2.94 10.00
C PRO A 37 2.74 4.40 10.30
N LYS A 38 4.03 4.70 10.24
CA LYS A 38 4.57 6.02 10.54
C LYS A 38 4.59 6.94 9.31
N ASN A 39 4.70 6.36 8.12
CA ASN A 39 4.81 7.05 6.83
C ASN A 39 3.92 6.36 5.79
N MET A 40 3.89 6.93 4.58
CA MET A 40 3.04 6.44 3.49
C MET A 40 3.48 5.08 2.95
N ASP A 41 4.78 4.80 2.90
CA ASP A 41 5.30 3.52 2.42
C ASP A 41 4.88 2.36 3.34
N GLU A 42 5.03 2.53 4.66
CA GLU A 42 4.57 1.55 5.66
C GLU A 42 3.05 1.34 5.58
N LEU A 43 2.28 2.39 5.26
CA LEU A 43 0.83 2.28 5.10
C LEU A 43 0.44 1.49 3.85
N ILE A 44 1.12 1.72 2.74
CA ILE A 44 0.89 0.97 1.49
C ILE A 44 1.24 -0.51 1.70
N GLU A 45 2.34 -0.80 2.40
CA GLU A 45 2.70 -2.18 2.76
C GLU A 45 1.65 -2.83 3.66
N TYR A 46 1.16 -2.11 4.67
CA TYR A 46 0.10 -2.62 5.55
C TYR A 46 -1.20 -2.87 4.78
N ALA A 47 -1.65 -1.90 3.97
CA ALA A 47 -2.83 -2.06 3.13
C ALA A 47 -2.65 -3.20 2.10
N SER A 48 -1.45 -3.38 1.55
CA SER A 48 -1.16 -4.49 0.62
C SER A 48 -1.26 -5.85 1.29
N GLN A 49 -0.96 -5.95 2.59
CA GLN A 49 -1.16 -7.16 3.38
C GLN A 49 -2.65 -7.42 3.64
N VAL A 50 -3.40 -6.37 4.01
CA VAL A 50 -4.84 -6.47 4.28
C VAL A 50 -5.64 -6.84 3.03
N PHE A 51 -5.34 -6.23 1.89
CA PHE A 51 -6.02 -6.50 0.62
C PHE A 51 -5.37 -7.63 -0.19
N GLU A 52 -4.27 -8.21 0.30
CA GLU A 52 -3.41 -9.20 -0.38
C GLU A 52 -2.96 -8.77 -1.80
N SER A 53 -3.08 -7.47 -2.11
CA SER A 53 -2.83 -6.90 -3.42
C SER A 53 -2.40 -5.45 -3.30
N ARG A 54 -1.21 -5.15 -3.81
CA ARG A 54 -0.67 -3.79 -3.84
C ARG A 54 -1.50 -2.87 -4.72
N GLN A 55 -2.06 -3.38 -5.82
CA GLN A 55 -2.89 -2.57 -6.70
C GLN A 55 -4.18 -2.14 -6.00
N LEU A 56 -4.87 -3.08 -5.34
CA LEU A 56 -6.08 -2.78 -4.57
C LEU A 56 -5.79 -1.83 -3.40
N ALA A 57 -4.65 -2.01 -2.72
CA ALA A 57 -4.21 -1.10 -1.67
C ALA A 57 -4.02 0.33 -2.19
N CYS A 58 -3.32 0.50 -3.32
CA CYS A 58 -3.13 1.81 -3.94
C CYS A 58 -4.46 2.43 -4.40
N ASP A 59 -5.34 1.63 -5.01
CA ASP A 59 -6.64 2.10 -5.48
C ASP A 59 -7.52 2.53 -4.30
N TRP A 60 -7.51 1.76 -3.20
CA TRP A 60 -8.24 2.10 -1.98
C TRP A 60 -7.69 3.37 -1.32
N LEU A 61 -6.37 3.53 -1.25
CA LEU A 61 -5.74 4.73 -0.67
C LEU A 61 -6.02 6.00 -1.49
N ASN A 62 -6.21 5.85 -2.80
CA ASN A 62 -6.53 6.97 -3.70
C ASN A 62 -8.03 7.19 -3.88
N GLY A 63 -8.86 6.22 -3.52
CA GLY A 63 -10.31 6.28 -3.64
C GLY A 63 -11.00 6.93 -2.42
N PRO A 64 -12.21 7.48 -2.60
CA PRO A 64 -13.02 7.95 -1.49
C PRO A 64 -13.52 6.76 -0.65
N VAL A 65 -13.25 6.78 0.65
CA VAL A 65 -13.66 5.70 1.57
C VAL A 65 -14.83 6.19 2.43
N ALA A 66 -15.96 5.48 2.37
CA ALA A 66 -17.17 5.85 3.12
C ALA A 66 -16.92 5.91 4.65
N ALA A 67 -16.16 4.95 5.19
CA ALA A 67 -15.80 4.91 6.61
C ALA A 67 -14.94 6.10 7.07
N LEU A 68 -14.34 6.86 6.15
CA LEU A 68 -13.54 8.06 6.42
C LEU A 68 -14.29 9.36 6.06
N GLY A 69 -15.61 9.27 5.90
CA GLY A 69 -16.45 10.40 5.49
C GLY A 69 -16.32 10.74 4.01
N HIS A 70 -16.16 9.72 3.15
CA HIS A 70 -15.94 9.87 1.69
C HIS A 70 -14.65 10.61 1.31
N ARG A 71 -13.70 10.72 2.25
CA ARG A 71 -12.38 11.30 2.00
C ARG A 71 -11.40 10.24 1.52
N ARG A 72 -10.35 10.70 0.84
CA ARG A 72 -9.29 9.83 0.34
C ARG A 72 -8.31 9.56 1.48
N PRO A 73 -7.98 8.28 1.76
CA PRO A 73 -7.01 7.95 2.81
C PRO A 73 -5.68 8.69 2.66
N ILE A 74 -5.18 8.85 1.42
CA ILE A 74 -3.92 9.55 1.15
C ILE A 74 -3.91 11.01 1.65
N GLU A 75 -5.05 11.71 1.58
CA GLU A 75 -5.18 13.09 2.06
C GLU A 75 -5.21 13.16 3.59
N LEU A 76 -5.84 12.16 4.23
CA LEU A 76 -5.89 12.06 5.69
C LEU A 76 -4.53 11.70 6.30
N CYS A 77 -3.73 10.92 5.56
CA CYS A 77 -2.45 10.43 6.03
C CYS A 77 -1.36 11.49 6.14
N GLU A 78 -1.61 12.72 5.68
CA GLU A 78 -0.75 13.88 5.96
C GLU A 78 -0.68 14.17 7.47
N THR A 79 -1.77 13.92 8.19
CA THR A 79 -1.85 14.10 9.64
C THR A 79 -1.63 12.79 10.39
N SER A 80 -1.09 12.88 11.61
CA SER A 80 -0.95 11.71 12.50
C SER A 80 -2.30 11.11 12.90
N GLU A 81 -3.32 11.94 13.06
CA GLU A 81 -4.69 11.52 13.38
C GLU A 81 -5.32 10.77 12.22
N GLY A 82 -5.27 11.33 11.01
CA GLY A 82 -5.82 10.67 9.82
C GLY A 82 -5.12 9.34 9.50
N ARG A 83 -3.79 9.22 9.72
CA ARG A 83 -3.12 7.91 9.62
C ARG A 83 -3.68 6.88 10.60
N ARG A 84 -4.00 7.28 11.84
CA ARG A 84 -4.60 6.39 12.84
C ARG A 84 -6.01 5.97 12.43
N GLU A 85 -6.80 6.89 11.90
CA GLU A 85 -8.15 6.57 11.37
C GLU A 85 -8.06 5.57 10.22
N VAL A 86 -7.21 5.83 9.23
CA VAL A 86 -7.00 4.94 8.08
C VAL A 86 -6.53 3.55 8.51
N THR A 87 -5.58 3.48 9.45
CA THR A 87 -5.11 2.22 10.03
C THR A 87 -6.24 1.47 10.74
N GLY A 88 -7.09 2.19 11.48
CA GLY A 88 -8.25 1.61 12.15
C GLY A 88 -9.27 1.02 11.16
N VAL A 89 -9.50 1.68 10.03
CA VAL A 89 -10.36 1.15 8.97
C VAL A 89 -9.75 -0.09 8.31
N LEU A 90 -8.46 -0.07 7.98
CA LEU A 90 -7.75 -1.23 7.43
C LEU A 90 -7.84 -2.45 8.36
N ARG A 91 -7.70 -2.24 9.68
CA ARG A 91 -7.87 -3.31 10.67
C ARG A 91 -9.30 -3.86 10.71
N LYS A 92 -10.32 -3.01 10.57
CA LYS A 92 -11.73 -3.46 10.49
C LYS A 92 -11.98 -4.28 9.23
N ILE A 93 -11.40 -3.85 8.10
CA ILE A 93 -11.46 -4.58 6.83
C ILE A 93 -10.83 -5.97 6.98
N GLU A 94 -9.65 -6.05 7.60
CA GLU A 94 -8.95 -7.31 7.89
C GLU A 94 -9.77 -8.24 8.78
N CYS A 95 -10.39 -7.72 9.85
CA CYS A 95 -11.24 -8.51 10.74
C CYS A 95 -12.61 -8.86 10.13
N GLY A 96 -12.96 -8.33 8.96
CA GLY A 96 -14.29 -8.49 8.37
C GLY A 96 -15.41 -7.82 9.18
N GLU A 97 -15.08 -6.89 10.08
CA GLU A 97 -16.03 -6.17 10.90
C GLU A 97 -16.64 -5.01 10.11
N PHE A 98 -17.68 -5.31 9.35
CA PHE A 98 -18.57 -4.33 8.73
C PHE A 98 -19.97 -4.58 9.27
N SER A 99 -20.47 -3.70 10.14
CA SER A 99 -21.87 -3.69 10.59
C SER A 99 -22.64 -2.56 9.94
#